data_AF-A0AAQ1GLF3-F1
#
_entry.id   AF-A0AAQ1GLF3-F1
#
_cell.length_a   1.000
_cell.length_b   1.000
_cell.length_c   1.000
_cell.angle_alpha   90.00
_cell.angle_beta   90.00
_cell.angle_gamma   90.00
#
_symmetry.space_group_name_H-M   'P 1'
#
loop_
_entity.id
_entity.type
_entity.pdbx_description
1 polymer ?
#
loop_
_entity_poly.entity_id
_entity_poly.type
_entity_poly.pdbx_seq_one_letter_code
_entity_poly.pdbx_strand_id
1 'polypeptide(L)'
;MNILKISTIVLAALAPAVANAQLNQLLGVIHSVQNAVAQPAQSQSQQAGQDSMQDDQRMIAQAQSQQAAMQQQAQQQEQNDNAAYRAAMAQKAAAGRQQAQQIVADQDAKDIAKYRASQQRDQQQAQQQFNDAKKSAAACRTLLDQNMPIAERFIRCRNQGMTEPQEMAFVGAMPVLAQAYMASMVQDVFEDDVTNPARGKAITDYYDACYRRGTPCARPKW
;
A
#
# COMPACT_ATOMS: atom_id res chain seq x y z
N MET A 1 -6.69 -19.55 34.20
CA MET A 1 -6.55 -18.11 33.94
C MET A 1 -6.28 -17.95 32.45
N ASN A 2 -7.30 -17.51 31.70
CA ASN A 2 -7.24 -17.32 30.24
C ASN A 2 -6.61 -15.97 29.93
N ILE A 3 -5.58 -15.92 29.09
CA ILE A 3 -5.17 -14.69 28.41
C ILE A 3 -4.88 -15.02 26.94
N LEU A 4 -5.78 -14.56 26.08
CA LEU A 4 -5.57 -14.48 24.64
C LEU A 4 -4.38 -13.56 24.33
N LYS A 5 -3.50 -13.98 23.42
CA LYS A 5 -2.75 -13.06 22.56
C LYS A 5 -2.83 -13.54 21.13
N ILE A 6 -3.57 -12.76 20.34
CA ILE A 6 -3.72 -12.86 18.89
C ILE A 6 -2.41 -12.37 18.28
N SER A 7 -1.66 -13.25 17.61
CA SER A 7 -0.54 -12.87 16.74
C SER A 7 -0.95 -13.12 15.30
N THR A 8 -1.42 -12.06 14.67
CA THR A 8 -1.69 -11.99 13.23
C THR A 8 -0.34 -11.95 12.51
N ILE A 9 0.09 -13.08 11.94
CA ILE A 9 1.21 -13.11 10.98
C ILE A 9 0.60 -12.88 9.60
N VAL A 10 0.81 -11.69 9.05
CA VAL A 10 0.51 -11.39 7.65
C VAL A 10 1.57 -12.09 6.80
N LEU A 11 1.20 -13.21 6.17
CA LEU A 11 1.98 -13.82 5.09
C LEU A 11 1.93 -12.91 3.86
N ALA A 12 3.01 -12.18 3.58
CA ALA A 12 3.24 -11.60 2.27
C ALA A 12 3.95 -12.65 1.39
N ALA A 13 3.16 -13.45 0.66
CA ALA A 13 3.67 -14.33 -0.37
C ALA A 13 4.03 -13.51 -1.62
N LEU A 14 5.32 -13.28 -1.86
CA LEU A 14 5.81 -12.73 -3.12
C LEU A 14 6.05 -13.87 -4.11
N ALA A 15 5.06 -14.14 -4.96
CA ALA A 15 5.25 -14.91 -6.18
C ALA A 15 5.60 -13.94 -7.33
N PRO A 16 6.60 -14.23 -8.19
CA PRO A 16 6.80 -13.47 -9.41
C PRO A 16 5.72 -13.85 -10.43
N ALA A 17 4.75 -12.97 -10.64
CA ALA A 17 3.85 -13.07 -11.78
C ALA A 17 4.57 -12.57 -13.04
N VAL A 18 4.88 -13.50 -13.92
CA VAL A 18 5.29 -13.26 -15.30
C VAL A 18 4.12 -12.60 -16.07
N ALA A 19 4.49 -11.71 -16.99
CA ALA A 19 3.60 -10.84 -17.75
C ALA A 19 2.43 -11.54 -18.46
N ASN A 20 1.25 -10.89 -18.45
CA ASN A 20 0.28 -10.95 -19.53
C ASN A 20 -0.34 -9.57 -19.72
N ALA A 21 -0.18 -9.03 -20.93
CA ALA A 21 -0.88 -7.85 -21.40
C ALA A 21 -2.37 -8.17 -21.62
N GLN A 22 -3.18 -7.11 -21.70
CA GLN A 22 -4.62 -7.06 -22.02
C GLN A 22 -5.57 -7.18 -20.82
N LEU A 23 -6.11 -6.02 -20.41
CA LEU A 23 -7.52 -5.81 -20.00
C LEU A 23 -7.75 -4.31 -19.76
N ASN A 24 -7.79 -3.55 -20.85
CA ASN A 24 -8.17 -2.14 -20.86
C ASN A 24 -9.55 -2.05 -21.52
N GLN A 25 -10.63 -2.45 -20.82
CA GLN A 25 -11.99 -2.42 -21.42
C GLN A 25 -13.19 -2.58 -20.47
N LEU A 26 -13.14 -2.11 -19.21
CA LEU A 26 -14.29 -2.32 -18.29
C LEU A 26 -14.80 -1.13 -17.48
N LEU A 27 -14.46 0.11 -17.85
CA LEU A 27 -15.05 1.29 -17.20
C LEU A 27 -15.41 2.36 -18.24
N GLY A 28 -16.28 1.98 -19.17
CA GLY A 28 -17.04 2.91 -19.98
C GLY A 28 -18.50 2.93 -19.51
N VAL A 29 -19.07 4.13 -19.47
CA VAL A 29 -20.51 4.41 -19.38
C VAL A 29 -21.12 4.44 -17.97
N ILE A 30 -21.05 5.61 -17.31
CA ILE A 30 -22.15 6.05 -16.46
C ILE A 30 -22.87 7.17 -17.19
N HIS A 31 -24.14 6.88 -17.50
CA HIS A 31 -25.08 7.68 -18.24
C HIS A 31 -25.36 9.03 -17.57
N SER A 32 -25.35 10.06 -18.40
CA SER A 32 -25.93 11.37 -18.20
C SER A 32 -27.41 11.29 -17.80
N VAL A 33 -27.79 11.92 -16.68
CA VAL A 33 -29.18 12.28 -16.41
C VAL A 33 -29.28 13.81 -16.49
N GLN A 34 -29.67 14.28 -17.67
CA GLN A 34 -30.14 15.64 -17.88
C GLN A 34 -31.55 15.71 -17.31
N ASN A 35 -31.77 16.45 -16.22
CA ASN A 35 -33.12 16.89 -15.87
C ASN A 35 -33.28 18.35 -16.32
N ALA A 36 -34.00 18.49 -17.43
CA ALA A 36 -34.47 19.75 -17.95
C ALA A 36 -35.59 20.30 -17.07
N VAL A 37 -35.46 21.57 -16.73
CA VAL A 37 -36.49 22.43 -16.15
C VAL A 37 -37.34 22.96 -17.30
N ALA A 38 -38.66 22.76 -17.26
CA ALA A 38 -39.62 23.57 -18.02
C ALA A 38 -41.03 23.48 -17.40
N GLN A 39 -41.49 24.61 -16.86
CA GLN A 39 -42.89 25.04 -16.73
C GLN A 39 -43.00 26.36 -17.50
N PRO A 40 -44.19 26.90 -17.88
CA PRO A 40 -45.54 26.30 -17.97
C PRO A 40 -46.23 26.59 -19.33
N ALA A 41 -47.38 25.97 -19.59
CA ALA A 41 -48.30 26.40 -20.64
C ALA A 41 -49.47 27.20 -20.02
N GLN A 42 -49.69 28.39 -20.58
CA GLN A 42 -50.81 29.30 -20.32
C GLN A 42 -52.17 28.63 -20.56
N SER A 43 -53.10 28.82 -19.63
CA SER A 43 -54.53 28.65 -19.85
C SER A 43 -55.25 29.98 -19.65
N GLN A 44 -56.05 30.33 -20.66
CA GLN A 44 -56.80 31.57 -20.83
C GLN A 44 -58.09 31.63 -20.00
N SER A 45 -58.50 32.89 -19.79
CA SER A 45 -59.87 33.44 -19.75
C SER A 45 -60.80 33.12 -18.57
N GLN A 46 -61.30 34.19 -17.94
CA GLN A 46 -62.73 34.37 -17.63
C GLN A 46 -63.10 35.85 -17.43
N GLN A 47 -64.38 36.13 -17.71
CA GLN A 47 -65.01 37.38 -18.10
C GLN A 47 -65.54 38.27 -16.95
N ALA A 48 -65.58 39.57 -17.25
CA ALA A 48 -66.64 40.58 -17.06
C ALA A 48 -67.26 40.87 -15.68
N GLY A 49 -67.20 42.16 -15.31
CA GLY A 49 -68.14 42.87 -14.43
C GLY A 49 -67.91 44.39 -14.46
N GLN A 50 -68.84 45.14 -15.07
CA GLN A 50 -69.05 46.59 -14.90
C GLN A 50 -69.39 46.89 -13.41
N ASP A 51 -69.28 48.06 -12.79
CA ASP A 51 -69.30 49.46 -13.22
C ASP A 51 -68.82 50.32 -12.01
N SER A 52 -68.50 51.59 -12.27
CA SER A 52 -68.23 52.70 -11.32
C SER A 52 -66.85 52.79 -10.62
N MET A 53 -66.32 54.03 -10.57
CA MET A 53 -65.01 54.51 -10.04
C MET A 53 -63.86 54.61 -11.06
N GLN A 54 -64.08 55.34 -12.16
CA GLN A 54 -63.11 55.49 -13.26
C GLN A 54 -61.92 56.44 -13.00
N ASP A 55 -62.01 57.35 -12.01
CA ASP A 55 -60.91 58.28 -11.67
C ASP A 55 -60.04 57.79 -10.49
N ASP A 56 -60.60 57.05 -9.51
CA ASP A 56 -59.81 56.40 -8.44
C ASP A 56 -59.13 55.10 -8.91
N GLN A 57 -59.74 54.34 -9.83
CA GLN A 57 -59.16 53.09 -10.35
C GLN A 57 -57.91 53.31 -11.21
N ARG A 58 -57.77 54.46 -11.87
CA ARG A 58 -56.54 54.76 -12.63
C ARG A 58 -55.34 54.91 -11.70
N MET A 59 -55.52 55.57 -10.56
CA MET A 59 -54.46 55.74 -9.57
C MET A 59 -54.11 54.41 -8.89
N ILE A 60 -55.11 53.58 -8.57
CA ILE A 60 -54.90 52.23 -8.01
C ILE A 60 -54.23 51.29 -9.02
N ALA A 61 -54.64 51.29 -10.29
CA ALA A 61 -54.02 50.49 -11.34
C ALA A 61 -52.56 50.92 -11.62
N GLN A 62 -52.29 52.22 -11.58
CA GLN A 62 -50.93 52.74 -11.76
C GLN A 62 -50.04 52.42 -10.55
N ALA A 63 -50.57 52.51 -9.32
CA ALA A 63 -49.88 52.09 -8.10
C ALA A 63 -49.63 50.57 -8.05
N GLN A 64 -50.59 49.74 -8.47
CA GLN A 64 -50.42 48.28 -8.58
C GLN A 64 -49.38 47.92 -9.64
N SER A 65 -49.35 48.61 -10.79
CA SER A 65 -48.32 48.38 -11.82
C SER A 65 -46.91 48.74 -11.35
N GLN A 66 -46.76 49.82 -10.56
CA GLN A 66 -45.48 50.19 -9.94
C GLN A 66 -45.04 49.19 -8.87
N GLN A 67 -45.96 48.68 -8.04
CA GLN A 67 -45.65 47.62 -7.07
C GLN A 67 -45.27 46.30 -7.76
N ALA A 68 -45.95 45.92 -8.84
CA ALA A 68 -45.61 44.74 -9.62
C ALA A 68 -44.23 44.85 -10.30
N ALA A 69 -43.89 46.03 -10.83
CA ALA A 69 -42.57 46.31 -11.39
C ALA A 69 -41.47 46.24 -10.32
N MET A 70 -41.71 46.77 -9.12
CA MET A 70 -40.79 46.66 -7.98
C MET A 70 -40.60 45.22 -7.53
N GLN A 71 -41.67 44.42 -7.46
CA GLN A 71 -41.59 43.00 -7.12
C GLN A 71 -40.81 42.19 -8.17
N GLN A 72 -40.98 42.48 -9.46
CA GLN A 72 -40.21 41.83 -10.52
C GLN A 72 -38.72 42.18 -10.46
N GLN A 73 -38.38 43.44 -10.16
CA GLN A 73 -36.99 43.85 -9.96
C GLN A 73 -36.37 43.19 -8.73
N ALA A 74 -37.10 43.15 -7.60
CA ALA A 74 -36.64 42.47 -6.39
C ALA A 74 -36.40 40.96 -6.63
N GLN A 75 -37.31 40.29 -7.33
CA GLN A 75 -37.15 38.87 -7.70
C GLN A 75 -35.98 38.62 -8.64
N GLN A 76 -35.74 39.49 -9.62
CA GLN A 76 -34.56 39.38 -10.49
C GLN A 76 -33.26 39.59 -9.73
N GLN A 77 -33.26 40.50 -8.75
CA GLN A 77 -32.09 40.79 -7.92
C GLN A 77 -31.77 39.63 -6.98
N GLU A 78 -32.78 39.06 -6.29
CA GLU A 78 -32.62 37.83 -5.51
C GLU A 78 -32.16 36.63 -6.35
N GLN A 79 -32.67 36.48 -7.58
CA GLN A 79 -32.23 35.41 -8.48
C GLN A 79 -30.76 35.54 -8.88
N ASN A 80 -30.32 36.77 -9.19
CA ASN A 80 -28.92 37.04 -9.53
C ASN A 80 -28.00 36.82 -8.32
N ASP A 81 -28.39 37.28 -7.13
CA ASP A 81 -27.61 37.08 -5.90
C ASP A 81 -27.51 35.60 -5.55
N ASN A 82 -28.61 34.85 -5.71
CA ASN A 82 -28.65 33.41 -5.48
C ASN A 82 -27.87 32.61 -6.55
N ALA A 83 -27.83 33.10 -7.79
CA ALA A 83 -26.99 32.53 -8.85
C ALA A 83 -25.50 32.79 -8.58
N ALA A 84 -25.14 34.01 -8.16
CA ALA A 84 -23.77 34.39 -7.82
C ALA A 84 -23.26 33.58 -6.62
N TYR A 85 -24.07 33.43 -5.57
CA TYR A 85 -23.74 32.60 -4.41
C TYR A 85 -23.51 31.13 -4.80
N ARG A 86 -24.41 30.54 -5.59
CA ARG A 86 -24.24 29.15 -6.08
C ARG A 86 -23.00 28.99 -6.96
N ALA A 87 -22.70 29.96 -7.82
CA ALA A 87 -21.50 29.96 -8.65
C ALA A 87 -20.22 30.00 -7.79
N ALA A 88 -20.18 30.85 -6.77
CA ALA A 88 -19.07 30.94 -5.82
C ALA A 88 -18.87 29.63 -5.04
N MET A 89 -19.97 29.01 -4.58
CA MET A 89 -19.93 27.71 -3.91
C MET A 89 -19.44 26.59 -4.83
N ALA A 90 -19.88 26.58 -6.10
CA ALA A 90 -19.43 25.61 -7.10
C ALA A 90 -17.93 25.76 -7.40
N GLN A 91 -17.42 26.99 -7.53
CA GLN A 91 -15.99 27.26 -7.71
C GLN A 91 -15.17 26.78 -6.52
N LYS A 92 -15.60 27.08 -5.29
CA LYS A 92 -14.92 26.61 -4.07
C LYS A 92 -14.89 25.09 -3.98
N ALA A 93 -15.99 24.42 -4.33
CA ALA A 93 -16.07 22.96 -4.39
C ALA A 93 -15.18 22.35 -5.50
N ALA A 94 -15.02 23.03 -6.64
CA ALA A 94 -14.12 22.60 -7.70
C ALA A 94 -12.65 22.76 -7.29
N ALA A 95 -12.28 23.90 -6.70
CA ALA A 95 -10.93 24.14 -6.17
C ALA A 95 -10.57 23.14 -5.07
N GLY A 96 -11.50 22.83 -4.15
CA GLY A 96 -11.29 21.80 -3.13
C GLY A 96 -11.07 20.40 -3.71
N ARG A 97 -11.79 20.04 -4.80
CA ARG A 97 -11.57 18.78 -5.53
C ARG A 97 -10.20 18.72 -6.18
N GLN A 98 -9.74 19.82 -6.80
CA GLN A 98 -8.42 19.89 -7.40
C GLN A 98 -7.30 19.78 -6.35
N GLN A 99 -7.43 20.46 -5.22
CA GLN A 99 -6.48 20.35 -4.11
C GLN A 99 -6.43 18.92 -3.54
N ALA A 100 -7.59 18.27 -3.35
CA ALA A 100 -7.63 16.89 -2.90
C ALA A 100 -6.92 15.93 -3.88
N GLN A 101 -7.11 16.13 -5.19
CA GLN A 101 -6.41 15.34 -6.22
C GLN A 101 -4.89 15.55 -6.18
N GLN A 102 -4.42 16.77 -5.97
CA GLN A 102 -2.98 17.07 -5.82
C GLN A 102 -2.40 16.41 -4.57
N ILE A 103 -3.11 16.47 -3.44
CA ILE A 103 -2.65 15.84 -2.19
C ILE A 103 -2.52 14.32 -2.35
N VAL A 104 -3.46 13.66 -3.02
CA VAL A 104 -3.39 12.21 -3.30
C VAL A 104 -2.21 11.90 -4.22
N ALA A 105 -2.04 12.65 -5.31
CA ALA A 105 -0.92 12.46 -6.23
C ALA A 105 0.45 12.64 -5.54
N ASP A 106 0.58 13.63 -4.66
CA ASP A 106 1.80 13.87 -3.89
C ASP A 106 2.08 12.75 -2.88
N GLN A 107 1.04 12.18 -2.27
CA GLN A 107 1.18 11.02 -1.38
C GLN A 107 1.63 9.79 -2.15
N ASP A 108 0.98 9.49 -3.28
CA ASP A 108 1.36 8.37 -4.14
C ASP A 108 2.81 8.51 -4.63
N ALA A 109 3.23 9.71 -5.03
CA ALA A 109 4.61 9.96 -5.45
C ALA A 109 5.62 9.70 -4.32
N LYS A 110 5.31 10.12 -3.08
CA LYS A 110 6.15 9.86 -1.90
C LYS A 110 6.23 8.37 -1.58
N ASP A 111 5.12 7.65 -1.66
CA ASP A 111 5.08 6.21 -1.39
C ASP A 111 5.85 5.42 -2.46
N ILE A 112 5.71 5.77 -3.73
CA ILE A 112 6.51 5.19 -4.82
C ILE A 112 8.00 5.45 -4.58
N ALA A 113 8.39 6.67 -4.22
CA ALA A 113 9.78 7.00 -3.93
C ALA A 113 10.33 6.22 -2.73
N LYS A 114 9.54 6.10 -1.65
CA LYS A 114 9.90 5.31 -0.46
C LYS A 114 10.07 3.83 -0.79
N TYR A 115 9.16 3.27 -1.59
CA TYR A 115 9.24 1.88 -2.02
C TYR A 115 10.48 1.61 -2.90
N ARG A 116 10.77 2.48 -3.88
CA ARG A 116 12.00 2.38 -4.68
C ARG A 116 13.26 2.50 -3.83
N ALA A 117 13.28 3.44 -2.87
CA ALA A 117 14.40 3.58 -1.94
C ALA A 117 14.55 2.32 -1.06
N SER A 118 13.45 1.68 -0.66
CA SER A 118 13.50 0.38 0.02
C SER A 118 14.12 -0.68 -0.86
N GLN A 119 13.62 -0.85 -2.09
CA GLN A 119 14.20 -1.82 -3.03
C GLN A 119 15.69 -1.60 -3.27
N GLN A 120 16.14 -0.35 -3.41
CA GLN A 120 17.56 -0.06 -3.57
C GLN A 120 18.38 -0.46 -2.34
N ARG A 121 17.88 -0.20 -1.13
CA ARG A 121 18.53 -0.67 0.11
C ARG A 121 18.56 -2.19 0.18
N ASP A 122 17.46 -2.86 -0.16
CA ASP A 122 17.37 -4.32 -0.13
C ASP A 122 18.37 -4.94 -1.12
N GLN A 123 18.51 -4.37 -2.33
CA GLN A 123 19.52 -4.78 -3.30
C GLN A 123 20.94 -4.57 -2.79
N GLN A 124 21.24 -3.42 -2.18
CA GLN A 124 22.56 -3.14 -1.60
C GLN A 124 22.89 -4.11 -0.46
N GLN A 125 21.92 -4.39 0.41
CA GLN A 125 22.07 -5.35 1.52
C GLN A 125 22.30 -6.77 1.00
N ALA A 126 21.52 -7.22 0.01
CA ALA A 126 21.70 -8.54 -0.60
C ALA A 126 23.09 -8.67 -1.25
N GLN A 127 23.55 -7.62 -1.95
CA GLN A 127 24.87 -7.58 -2.55
C GLN A 127 25.98 -7.66 -1.48
N GLN A 128 25.80 -6.97 -0.36
CA GLN A 128 26.74 -7.01 0.75
C GLN A 128 26.80 -8.40 1.40
N GLN A 129 25.64 -9.02 1.68
CA GLN A 129 25.58 -10.39 2.20
C GLN A 129 26.28 -11.40 1.28
N PHE A 130 26.04 -11.30 -0.03
CA PHE A 130 26.71 -12.14 -1.01
C PHE A 130 28.24 -11.93 -1.03
N ASN A 131 28.68 -10.67 -0.98
CA ASN A 131 30.10 -10.34 -0.94
C ASN A 131 30.77 -10.88 0.34
N ASP A 132 30.10 -10.79 1.48
CA ASP A 132 30.63 -11.28 2.75
C ASP A 132 30.66 -12.82 2.79
N ALA A 133 29.64 -13.50 2.28
CA ALA A 133 29.67 -14.95 2.09
C ALA A 133 30.82 -15.40 1.17
N LYS A 134 31.09 -14.65 0.09
CA LYS A 134 32.21 -14.91 -0.81
C LYS A 134 33.56 -14.76 -0.10
N LYS A 135 33.72 -13.74 0.74
CA LYS A 135 34.94 -13.56 1.57
C LYS A 135 35.10 -14.72 2.54
N SER A 136 34.02 -15.14 3.22
CA SER A 136 34.01 -16.28 4.12
C SER A 136 34.44 -17.58 3.42
N ALA A 137 33.87 -17.86 2.25
CA ALA A 137 34.24 -19.03 1.45
C ALA A 137 35.67 -18.95 0.88
N ALA A 138 36.20 -17.73 0.67
CA ALA A 138 37.60 -17.55 0.28
C ALA A 138 38.56 -17.79 1.46
N ALA A 139 38.16 -17.44 2.68
CA ALA A 139 38.93 -17.68 3.90
C ALA A 139 39.01 -19.17 4.24
N CYS A 140 37.93 -19.93 4.02
CA CYS A 140 37.93 -21.38 4.16
C CYS A 140 37.19 -22.06 3.00
N ARG A 141 37.96 -22.64 2.07
CA ARG A 141 37.41 -23.33 0.89
C ARG A 141 36.61 -24.59 1.23
N THR A 142 36.84 -25.18 2.40
CA THR A 142 36.08 -26.34 2.90
C THR A 142 34.58 -26.03 3.02
N LEU A 143 34.18 -24.76 3.21
CA LEU A 143 32.78 -24.34 3.13
C LEU A 143 32.13 -24.53 1.76
N LEU A 144 32.87 -24.89 0.71
CA LEU A 144 32.29 -25.12 -0.61
C LEU A 144 32.25 -26.59 -0.99
N ASP A 145 32.85 -27.47 -0.18
CA ASP A 145 32.90 -28.89 -0.48
C ASP A 145 31.52 -29.53 -0.21
N GLN A 146 30.85 -29.98 -1.26
CA GLN A 146 29.52 -30.59 -1.15
C GLN A 146 29.58 -32.08 -0.81
N ASN A 147 30.78 -32.68 -0.79
CA ASN A 147 30.96 -34.08 -0.43
C ASN A 147 31.02 -34.30 1.08
N MET A 148 31.12 -33.22 1.86
CA MET A 148 31.15 -33.26 3.32
C MET A 148 29.81 -32.82 3.93
N PRO A 149 29.41 -33.41 5.07
CA PRO A 149 28.31 -32.90 5.87
C PRO A 149 28.54 -31.42 6.22
N ILE A 150 27.50 -30.58 6.07
CA ILE A 150 27.63 -29.13 6.22
C ILE A 150 28.24 -28.72 7.58
N ALA A 151 27.86 -29.37 8.68
CA ALA A 151 28.43 -29.08 9.99
C ALA A 151 29.88 -29.56 10.14
N GLU A 152 30.29 -30.61 9.43
CA GLU A 152 31.71 -31.00 9.37
C GLU A 152 32.55 -29.90 8.73
N ARG A 153 32.01 -29.23 7.71
CA ARG A 153 32.71 -28.13 7.05
C ARG A 153 32.89 -26.93 7.97
N PHE A 154 31.86 -26.57 8.72
CA PHE A 154 31.92 -25.55 9.76
C PHE A 154 33.00 -25.88 10.79
N ILE A 155 32.98 -27.08 11.37
CA ILE A 155 34.02 -27.50 12.34
C ILE A 155 35.43 -27.39 11.76
N ARG A 156 35.63 -27.85 10.51
CA ARG A 156 36.93 -27.76 9.84
C ARG A 156 37.38 -26.32 9.61
N CYS A 157 36.47 -25.42 9.26
CA CYS A 157 36.79 -24.01 9.04
C CYS A 157 37.05 -23.24 10.32
N ARG A 158 36.24 -23.47 11.36
CA ARG A 158 36.52 -23.04 12.73
C ARG A 158 37.92 -23.45 13.18
N ASN A 159 38.29 -24.72 12.99
CA ASN A 159 39.63 -25.21 13.34
C ASN A 159 40.76 -24.55 12.53
N GLN A 160 40.44 -23.97 11.36
CA GLN A 160 41.38 -23.17 10.55
C GLN A 160 41.40 -21.69 10.97
N GLY A 161 40.73 -21.32 12.06
CA GLY A 161 40.71 -19.97 12.60
C GLY A 161 39.55 -19.10 12.11
N MET A 162 38.58 -19.70 11.41
CA MET A 162 37.38 -18.98 10.99
C MET A 162 36.50 -18.66 12.21
N THR A 163 35.97 -17.44 12.27
CA THR A 163 35.13 -16.98 13.40
C THR A 163 33.65 -17.26 13.15
N GLU A 164 32.87 -17.34 14.22
CA GLU A 164 31.41 -17.54 14.13
C GLU A 164 30.74 -16.50 13.21
N PRO A 165 31.03 -15.18 13.29
CA PRO A 165 30.45 -14.22 12.35
C PRO A 165 30.83 -14.47 10.89
N GLN A 166 32.03 -14.98 10.61
CA GLN A 166 32.42 -15.33 9.25
C GLN A 166 31.61 -16.53 8.75
N GLU A 167 31.38 -17.55 9.58
CA GLU A 167 30.58 -18.71 9.18
C GLU A 167 29.11 -18.34 9.02
N MET A 168 28.59 -17.47 9.90
CA MET A 168 27.25 -16.90 9.77
C MET A 168 27.08 -16.05 8.51
N ALA A 169 28.12 -15.31 8.09
CA ALA A 169 28.10 -14.59 6.82
C ALA A 169 27.97 -15.55 5.62
N PHE A 170 28.60 -16.73 5.68
CA PHE A 170 28.40 -17.78 4.68
C PHE A 170 26.96 -18.32 4.71
N VAL A 171 26.41 -18.58 5.90
CA VAL A 171 25.01 -19.01 6.06
C VAL A 171 24.02 -17.98 5.51
N GLY A 172 24.29 -16.68 5.66
CA GLY A 172 23.44 -15.60 5.17
C GLY A 172 23.20 -15.59 3.65
N ALA A 173 24.07 -16.22 2.86
CA ALA A 173 23.89 -16.36 1.42
C ALA A 173 23.15 -17.64 0.99
N MET A 174 22.76 -18.50 1.94
CA MET A 174 22.04 -19.74 1.66
C MET A 174 20.53 -19.50 1.53
N PRO A 175 19.74 -20.44 0.98
CA PRO A 175 18.28 -20.31 0.92
C PRO A 175 17.66 -20.11 2.32
N VAL A 176 16.75 -19.13 2.44
CA VAL A 176 16.13 -18.69 3.72
C VAL A 176 15.62 -19.85 4.56
N LEU A 177 14.98 -20.85 3.95
CA LEU A 177 14.43 -22.01 4.66
C LEU A 177 15.51 -22.85 5.36
N ALA A 178 16.71 -22.91 4.79
CA ALA A 178 17.83 -23.66 5.35
C ALA A 178 18.68 -22.81 6.32
N GLN A 179 18.64 -21.47 6.21
CA GLN A 179 19.47 -20.56 7.00
C GLN A 179 19.32 -20.79 8.50
N ALA A 180 18.10 -20.95 9.01
CA ALA A 180 17.86 -21.16 10.43
C ALA A 180 18.56 -22.43 10.95
N TYR A 181 18.46 -23.54 10.22
CA TYR A 181 19.07 -24.81 10.61
C TYR A 181 20.61 -24.75 10.53
N MET A 182 21.16 -24.15 9.47
CA MET A 182 22.61 -23.98 9.37
C MET A 182 23.17 -22.98 10.39
N ALA A 183 22.43 -21.92 10.71
CA ALA A 183 22.80 -21.00 11.78
C ALA A 183 22.86 -21.72 13.13
N SER A 184 21.89 -22.59 13.42
CA SER A 184 21.93 -23.40 14.64
C SER A 184 23.12 -24.37 14.67
N MET A 185 23.50 -24.96 13.53
CA MET A 185 24.72 -25.78 13.46
C MET A 185 25.98 -24.96 13.77
N VAL A 186 26.12 -23.77 13.18
CA VAL A 186 27.27 -22.87 13.46
C VAL A 186 27.28 -22.49 14.93
N GLN A 187 26.15 -22.05 15.48
CA GLN A 187 26.04 -21.71 16.91
C GLN A 187 26.42 -22.88 17.81
N ASP A 188 25.90 -24.09 17.55
CA ASP A 188 26.26 -25.29 18.31
C ASP A 188 27.76 -25.57 18.25
N VAL A 189 28.37 -25.46 17.06
CA VAL A 189 29.80 -25.70 16.87
C VAL A 189 30.68 -24.74 17.69
N PHE A 190 30.28 -23.46 17.82
CA PHE A 190 31.03 -22.47 18.59
C PHE A 190 30.68 -22.46 20.09
N GLU A 191 29.40 -22.56 20.45
CA GLU A 191 28.92 -22.54 21.84
C GLU A 191 29.31 -23.82 22.62
N ASP A 192 29.33 -24.97 21.95
CA ASP A 192 29.71 -26.25 22.57
C ASP A 192 31.19 -26.62 22.35
N ASP A 193 31.98 -25.72 21.76
CA ASP A 193 33.40 -25.93 21.44
C ASP A 193 33.65 -27.23 20.64
N VAL A 194 32.79 -27.51 19.65
CA VAL A 194 32.96 -28.71 18.82
C VAL A 194 34.15 -28.53 17.89
N THR A 195 35.23 -29.27 18.15
CA THR A 195 36.47 -29.23 17.36
C THR A 195 36.74 -30.51 16.57
N ASN A 196 36.05 -31.62 16.87
CA ASN A 196 36.25 -32.88 16.15
C ASN A 196 35.38 -32.95 14.88
N PRO A 197 35.96 -32.94 13.66
CA PRO A 197 35.19 -33.00 12.40
C PRO A 197 34.28 -34.22 12.28
N ALA A 198 34.64 -35.35 12.91
CA ALA A 198 33.85 -36.57 12.86
C ALA A 198 32.45 -36.42 13.51
N ARG A 199 32.25 -35.43 14.38
CA ARG A 199 30.93 -35.10 14.93
C ARG A 199 30.01 -34.40 13.92
N GLY A 200 30.57 -33.81 12.86
CA GLY A 200 29.83 -33.01 11.90
C GLY A 200 28.73 -33.78 11.17
N LYS A 201 28.90 -35.09 10.95
CA LYS A 201 27.83 -35.92 10.36
C LYS A 201 26.62 -36.01 11.28
N ALA A 202 26.80 -36.30 12.56
CA ALA A 202 25.71 -36.44 13.52
C ALA A 202 24.93 -35.13 13.69
N ILE A 203 25.66 -34.00 13.76
CA ILE A 203 25.07 -32.66 13.81
C ILE A 203 24.24 -32.40 12.54
N THR A 204 24.83 -32.66 11.37
CA THR A 204 24.14 -32.47 10.09
C THR A 204 22.88 -33.31 9.98
N ASP A 205 22.97 -34.61 10.29
CA ASP A 205 21.83 -35.53 10.21
C ASP A 205 20.67 -35.09 11.13
N TYR A 206 20.99 -34.61 12.34
CA TYR A 206 19.99 -34.13 13.30
C TYR A 206 19.19 -32.94 12.76
N TYR A 207 19.90 -31.91 12.27
CA TYR A 207 19.26 -30.72 11.74
C TYR A 207 18.58 -30.95 10.39
N ASP A 208 19.13 -31.81 9.53
CA ASP A 208 18.48 -32.20 8.26
C ASP A 208 17.16 -32.94 8.54
N ALA A 209 17.10 -33.78 9.57
CA ALA A 209 15.87 -34.45 9.97
C ALA A 209 14.78 -33.45 10.39
N CYS A 210 15.10 -32.38 11.11
CA CYS A 210 14.12 -31.34 11.43
C CYS A 210 13.72 -30.53 10.19
N TYR A 211 14.70 -30.16 9.35
CA TYR A 211 14.49 -29.41 8.12
C TYR A 211 13.49 -30.13 7.21
N ARG A 212 13.68 -31.44 6.99
CA ARG A 212 12.77 -32.27 6.19
C ARG A 212 11.37 -32.40 6.79
N ARG A 213 11.23 -32.35 8.12
CA ARG A 213 9.93 -32.32 8.80
C ARG A 213 9.27 -30.94 8.78
N GLY A 214 10.01 -29.89 8.44
CA GLY A 214 9.53 -28.51 8.52
C GLY A 214 9.26 -28.06 9.95
N THR A 215 9.92 -28.67 10.94
CA THR A 215 9.72 -28.40 12.37
C THR A 215 10.95 -27.74 12.97
N PRO A 216 10.81 -26.83 13.96
CA PRO A 216 11.94 -26.35 14.73
C PRO A 216 12.76 -27.51 15.33
N CYS A 217 14.09 -27.38 15.37
CA CYS A 217 14.93 -28.28 16.16
C CYS A 217 15.03 -27.78 17.60
N ALA A 218 15.04 -28.70 18.56
CA ALA A 218 15.68 -28.43 19.84
C ALA A 218 17.20 -28.32 19.62
N ARG A 219 17.93 -27.57 20.44
CA ARG A 219 19.40 -27.51 20.34
C ARG A 219 19.99 -28.45 21.41
N PRO A 220 20.44 -29.68 21.05
CA PRO A 220 21.11 -30.55 22.00
C PRO A 220 22.56 -30.08 22.24
N LYS A 221 23.17 -30.55 23.34
CA LYS A 221 24.60 -30.38 23.60
C LYS A 221 25.41 -31.38 22.77
N TRP A 222 26.48 -30.94 22.12
CA TRP A 222 27.24 -31.74 21.15
C TRP A 222 28.59 -32.29 21.59
#